data_AF-I1C058-F1
#
_entry.id   AF-I1C058-F1
#
_cell.length_a   1.000
_cell.length_b   1.000
_cell.length_c   1.000
_cell.angle_alpha   90.00
_cell.angle_beta   90.00
_cell.angle_gamma   90.00
#
_symmetry.space_group_name_H-M   'P 1'
#
loop_
_entity.id
_entity.type
_entity.pdbx_description
1 polymer ?
#
loop_
_entity_poly.entity_id
_entity_poly.type
_entity_poly.pdbx_seq_one_letter_code
_entity_poly.pdbx_strand_id
1 'polypeptide(L)'
;MLLIGGPIDPTGHDANGVYEIGTIVSGIAVCVANLFVVFSLYSYTWIQILITSLSILVYYAFVSIYAQFNTFIFAGHVRLFGTGFYWLTLILTITACYIPRMTAKHYIHQYYPYDNDIIREIELVKNKKSE
;
A
#
# COMPACT_ATOMS: atom_id res chain seq x y z
N MET A 1 20.71 7.82 1.39
CA MET A 1 21.26 6.93 2.44
C MET A 1 22.00 5.79 1.73
N LEU A 2 23.31 5.64 2.02
CA LEU A 2 24.35 4.80 1.38
C LEU A 2 24.95 5.29 0.04
N LEU A 3 26.21 5.74 0.13
CA LEU A 3 27.10 6.38 -0.85
C LEU A 3 27.58 5.46 -2.02
N ILE A 4 26.72 4.56 -2.54
CA ILE A 4 27.08 3.62 -3.62
C ILE A 4 26.19 3.75 -4.88
N GLY A 5 25.09 4.49 -4.83
CA GLY A 5 24.25 4.76 -6.00
C GLY A 5 24.41 6.20 -6.48
N GLY A 6 24.79 6.39 -7.75
CA GLY A 6 24.64 7.69 -8.43
C GLY A 6 23.17 8.13 -8.52
N PRO A 7 22.87 9.26 -9.16
CA PRO A 7 21.50 9.74 -9.33
C PRO A 7 20.60 8.61 -9.87
N ILE A 8 19.62 8.21 -9.09
CA ILE A 8 18.67 7.12 -9.41
C ILE A 8 17.73 7.47 -10.55
N ASP A 9 17.69 8.75 -10.92
CA ASP A 9 16.81 9.28 -11.93
C ASP A 9 17.53 9.34 -13.29
N PRO A 10 16.94 8.81 -14.40
CA PRO A 10 17.55 8.80 -15.73
C PRO A 10 17.94 10.19 -16.25
N THR A 11 17.30 11.23 -15.71
CA THR A 11 17.52 12.62 -16.09
C THR A 11 18.59 13.29 -15.20
N GLY A 12 19.17 12.58 -14.23
CA GLY A 12 20.32 13.01 -13.43
C GLY A 12 20.01 13.98 -12.28
N HIS A 13 18.73 14.19 -11.95
CA HIS A 13 18.39 14.99 -10.77
C HIS A 13 18.58 14.18 -9.50
N ASP A 14 18.98 14.87 -8.45
CA ASP A 14 19.08 14.28 -7.13
C ASP A 14 17.66 14.07 -6.58
N ALA A 15 17.39 12.86 -6.08
CA ALA A 15 16.15 12.50 -5.41
C ALA A 15 16.42 12.02 -3.97
N ASN A 16 17.63 12.31 -3.45
CA ASN A 16 18.08 11.90 -2.13
C ASN A 16 17.78 12.93 -1.03
N GLY A 17 17.05 14.00 -1.34
CA GLY A 17 16.63 15.00 -0.38
C GLY A 17 15.64 14.43 0.64
N VAL A 18 15.63 15.02 1.84
CA VAL A 18 14.76 14.58 2.94
C VAL A 18 13.28 14.64 2.56
N TYR A 19 12.87 15.65 1.79
CA TYR A 19 11.48 15.84 1.38
C TYR A 19 11.05 14.85 0.28
N GLU A 20 11.95 14.48 -0.61
CA GLU A 20 11.69 13.51 -1.69
C GLU A 20 11.58 12.11 -1.12
N ILE A 21 12.53 11.71 -0.27
CA ILE A 21 12.47 10.46 0.48
C ILE A 21 11.21 10.44 1.36
N GLY A 22 10.89 11.56 2.02
CA GLY A 22 9.67 11.70 2.81
C GLY A 22 8.42 11.42 1.99
N THR A 23 8.34 11.95 0.77
CA THR A 23 7.22 11.74 -0.17
C THR A 23 7.11 10.28 -0.63
N ILE A 24 8.25 9.63 -0.87
CA ILE A 24 8.31 8.20 -1.22
C ILE A 24 7.78 7.35 -0.05
N VAL A 25 8.30 7.57 1.16
CA VAL A 25 7.93 6.81 2.36
C VAL A 25 6.47 7.04 2.72
N SER A 26 5.96 8.28 2.62
CA SER A 26 4.55 8.56 2.90
C SER A 26 3.62 7.84 1.92
N GLY A 27 3.99 7.73 0.64
CA GLY A 27 3.19 6.99 -0.34
C GLY A 27 3.09 5.50 -0.01
N ILE A 28 4.22 4.90 0.37
CA ILE A 28 4.28 3.50 0.81
C ILE A 28 3.43 3.31 2.08
N ALA A 29 3.57 4.20 3.06
CA ALA A 29 2.81 4.13 4.31
C ALA A 29 1.29 4.20 4.09
N VAL A 30 0.81 5.08 3.20
CA VAL A 30 -0.62 5.19 2.87
C VAL A 30 -1.13 3.92 2.18
N CYS A 31 -0.37 3.35 1.25
CA CYS A 31 -0.73 2.09 0.60
C CYS A 31 -0.78 0.93 1.61
N VAL A 32 0.21 0.81 2.49
CA VAL A 32 0.25 -0.21 3.54
C VAL A 32 -0.91 -0.02 4.54
N ALA A 33 -1.19 1.20 5.00
CA ALA A 33 -2.29 1.44 5.93
C ALA A 33 -3.66 1.05 5.32
N ASN A 34 -3.90 1.41 4.06
CA ASN A 34 -5.15 1.09 3.37
C ASN A 34 -5.29 -0.43 3.12
N LEU A 35 -4.24 -1.09 2.66
CA LEU A 35 -4.24 -2.55 2.52
C LEU A 35 -4.46 -3.25 3.85
N PHE A 36 -3.95 -2.70 4.97
CA PHE A 36 -4.09 -3.29 6.29
C PHE A 36 -5.55 -3.36 6.70
N VAL A 37 -6.30 -2.29 6.44
CA VAL A 37 -7.74 -2.23 6.68
C VAL A 37 -8.44 -3.31 5.84
N VAL A 38 -8.16 -3.37 4.54
CA VAL A 38 -8.75 -4.35 3.62
C VAL A 38 -8.54 -5.79 4.10
N PHE A 39 -7.31 -6.18 4.44
CA PHE A 39 -7.01 -7.55 4.90
C PHE A 39 -7.58 -7.90 6.29
N SER A 40 -7.94 -6.89 7.07
CA SER A 40 -8.53 -7.08 8.40
C SER A 40 -10.06 -7.18 8.36
N LEU A 41 -10.68 -6.82 7.23
CA LEU A 41 -12.12 -6.92 7.06
C LEU A 41 -12.57 -8.37 6.88
N TYR A 42 -13.67 -8.71 7.54
CA TYR A 42 -14.29 -10.03 7.45
C TYR A 42 -15.43 -10.11 6.43
N SER A 43 -15.92 -8.97 5.96
CA SER A 43 -16.93 -8.86 4.92
C SER A 43 -16.45 -7.81 3.93
N TYR A 44 -16.32 -8.19 2.67
CA TYR A 44 -15.89 -7.31 1.59
C TYR A 44 -17.12 -6.76 0.89
N THR A 45 -17.41 -5.50 1.12
CA THR A 45 -18.47 -4.78 0.41
C THR A 45 -17.88 -3.92 -0.70
N TRP A 46 -18.65 -3.69 -1.75
CA TRP A 46 -18.24 -2.81 -2.86
C TRP A 46 -17.90 -1.39 -2.37
N ILE A 47 -18.60 -0.91 -1.33
CA ILE A 47 -18.36 0.40 -0.71
C ILE A 47 -16.96 0.48 -0.09
N GLN A 48 -16.51 -0.56 0.62
CA GLN A 48 -15.18 -0.56 1.24
C GLN A 48 -14.07 -0.52 0.20
N ILE A 49 -14.24 -1.23 -0.92
CA ILE A 49 -13.28 -1.21 -2.03
C ILE A 49 -13.23 0.19 -2.65
N LEU A 50 -14.39 0.83 -2.85
CA LEU A 50 -14.48 2.20 -3.37
C LEU A 50 -13.78 3.20 -2.43
N ILE A 51 -14.09 3.18 -1.14
CA ILE A 51 -13.50 4.12 -0.18
C ILE A 51 -11.99 3.92 -0.06
N THR A 52 -11.52 2.67 -0.07
CA THR A 52 -10.08 2.38 0.02
C THR A 52 -9.34 2.85 -1.24
N SER A 53 -9.89 2.59 -2.43
CA SER A 53 -9.28 3.06 -3.68
C SER A 53 -9.28 4.59 -3.77
N LEU A 54 -10.37 5.23 -3.31
CA LEU A 54 -10.46 6.69 -3.22
C LEU A 54 -9.43 7.26 -2.23
N SER A 55 -9.22 6.62 -1.08
CA SER A 55 -8.20 7.07 -0.10
C SER A 55 -6.80 7.11 -0.70
N ILE A 56 -6.42 6.06 -1.43
CA ILE A 56 -5.13 6.00 -2.12
C ILE A 56 -5.06 7.05 -3.24
N LEU A 57 -6.13 7.22 -4.02
CA LEU A 57 -6.19 8.21 -5.10
C LEU A 57 -6.06 9.63 -4.57
N VAL A 58 -6.76 9.98 -3.49
CA VAL A 58 -6.72 11.31 -2.87
C VAL A 58 -5.30 11.67 -2.44
N TYR A 59 -4.51 10.72 -1.93
CA TYR A 59 -3.11 10.97 -1.62
C TYR A 59 -2.30 11.34 -2.87
N TYR A 60 -2.40 10.57 -3.95
CA TYR A 60 -1.69 10.88 -5.20
C TYR A 60 -2.17 12.18 -5.84
N ALA A 61 -3.48 12.47 -5.77
CA ALA A 61 -4.05 13.73 -6.24
C ALA A 61 -3.52 14.92 -5.42
N PHE A 62 -3.46 14.78 -4.09
CA PHE A 62 -2.90 15.79 -3.21
C PHE A 62 -1.44 16.09 -3.57
N VAL A 63 -0.59 15.07 -3.65
CA VAL A 63 0.83 15.27 -4.01
C VAL A 63 0.97 15.89 -5.40
N SER A 64 0.15 15.45 -6.37
CA SER A 64 0.20 15.96 -7.74
C SER A 64 -0.19 17.43 -7.84
N ILE A 65 -1.21 17.87 -7.10
CA ILE A 65 -1.66 19.26 -7.06
C ILE A 65 -0.64 20.12 -6.32
N TYR A 66 -0.17 19.68 -5.15
CA TYR A 66 0.76 20.44 -4.33
C TYR A 66 2.13 20.62 -4.98
N ALA A 67 2.58 19.65 -5.77
CA ALA A 67 3.86 19.72 -6.47
C ALA A 67 3.91 20.75 -7.61
N GLN A 68 2.77 21.28 -8.05
CA GLN A 68 2.68 22.35 -9.06
C GLN A 68 2.91 23.73 -8.47
N PHE A 69 2.74 23.89 -7.15
CA PHE A 69 3.01 25.16 -6.49
C PHE A 69 4.52 25.32 -6.29
N ASN A 70 5.05 26.50 -6.64
CA ASN A 70 6.47 26.81 -6.54
C ASN A 70 6.86 27.19 -5.09
N THR A 71 6.58 26.27 -4.16
CA THR A 71 7.10 26.30 -2.80
C THR A 71 8.34 25.42 -2.73
N PHE A 72 9.41 25.94 -2.12
CA PHE A 72 10.74 25.31 -2.05
C PHE A 72 10.74 23.84 -1.55
N ILE A 73 9.70 23.42 -0.84
CA ILE A 73 9.61 22.12 -0.17
C ILE A 73 9.05 21.02 -1.06
N PHE A 74 8.23 21.36 -2.08
CA PHE A 74 7.44 20.37 -2.84
C PHE A 74 7.49 20.52 -4.36
N ALA A 75 8.13 21.57 -4.88
CA ALA A 75 8.18 21.84 -6.31
C ALA A 75 8.82 20.67 -7.07
N GLY A 76 8.09 20.12 -8.05
CA GLY A 76 8.61 19.08 -8.95
C GLY A 76 8.57 17.64 -8.41
N HIS A 77 7.99 17.39 -7.22
CA HIS A 77 7.91 16.04 -6.64
C HIS A 77 7.10 15.03 -7.48
N VAL A 78 6.28 15.49 -8.43
CA VAL A 78 5.56 14.64 -9.41
C VAL A 78 6.51 13.73 -10.18
N ARG A 79 7.75 14.16 -10.40
CA ARG A 79 8.77 13.38 -11.09
C ARG A 79 9.12 12.07 -10.41
N LEU A 80 9.00 12.00 -9.08
CA LEU A 80 9.26 10.78 -8.30
C LEU A 80 8.35 9.63 -8.77
N PHE A 81 7.10 9.94 -9.16
CA PHE A 81 6.15 8.95 -9.69
C PHE A 81 6.46 8.52 -11.13
N GLY A 82 7.24 9.30 -11.88
CA GLY A 82 7.71 8.94 -13.22
C GLY A 82 8.87 7.94 -13.21
N THR A 83 9.49 7.72 -12.05
CA THR A 83 10.63 6.81 -11.92
C THR A 83 10.15 5.40 -11.57
N GLY A 84 10.56 4.38 -12.35
CA GLY A 84 10.21 2.97 -12.08
C GLY A 84 10.67 2.45 -10.72
N PHE A 85 11.73 3.05 -10.15
CA PHE A 85 12.25 2.74 -8.83
C PHE A 85 11.22 2.95 -7.71
N TYR A 86 10.39 3.99 -7.80
CA TYR A 86 9.34 4.25 -6.82
C TYR A 86 8.35 3.08 -6.75
N TRP A 87 7.84 2.65 -7.91
CA TRP A 87 6.86 1.57 -8.01
C TRP A 87 7.42 0.23 -7.55
N LEU A 88 8.67 -0.07 -7.90
CA LEU A 88 9.35 -1.28 -7.44
C LEU A 88 9.55 -1.28 -5.93
N THR A 89 9.98 -0.16 -5.36
CA THR A 89 10.17 -0.02 -3.91
C THR A 89 8.84 -0.14 -3.18
N LEU A 90 7.77 0.44 -3.72
CA LEU A 90 6.41 0.31 -3.19
C LEU A 90 5.97 -1.15 -3.14
N ILE A 91 6.06 -1.87 -4.26
CA ILE A 91 5.62 -3.28 -4.33
C ILE A 91 6.47 -4.15 -3.40
N LEU A 92 7.79 -4.01 -3.43
CA LEU A 92 8.70 -4.80 -2.60
C LEU A 92 8.44 -4.57 -1.12
N THR A 93 8.23 -3.32 -0.71
CA THR A 93 7.96 -2.98 0.69
C THR A 93 6.61 -3.53 1.14
N ILE A 94 5.55 -3.40 0.33
CA ILE A 94 4.25 -3.99 0.63
C ILE A 94 4.40 -5.50 0.79
N THR A 95 5.01 -6.19 -0.20
CA THR A 95 5.20 -7.63 -0.13
C THR A 95 5.98 -8.05 1.12
N ALA A 96 7.10 -7.38 1.43
CA ALA A 96 7.91 -7.68 2.60
C ALA A 96 7.15 -7.49 3.92
N CYS A 97 6.33 -6.44 4.04
CA CYS A 97 5.54 -6.17 5.24
C CYS A 97 4.35 -7.15 5.41
N TYR A 98 3.72 -7.60 4.32
CA TYR A 98 2.52 -8.43 4.39
C TYR A 98 2.79 -9.93 4.51
N ILE A 99 3.89 -10.43 3.96
CA ILE A 99 4.27 -11.85 4.05
C ILE A 99 4.16 -12.39 5.48
N PRO A 100 4.85 -11.83 6.50
CA PRO A 100 4.86 -12.43 7.83
C PRO A 100 3.46 -12.49 8.44
N ARG A 101 2.64 -11.46 8.21
CA ARG A 101 1.27 -11.39 8.74
C ARG A 101 0.35 -12.39 8.04
N MET A 102 0.42 -12.48 6.71
CA MET A 102 -0.42 -13.41 5.94
C MET A 102 -0.09 -14.86 6.28
N THR A 103 1.20 -15.19 6.43
CA THR A 103 1.64 -16.51 6.86
C THR A 103 1.14 -16.83 8.27
N ALA A 104 1.29 -15.90 9.23
CA ALA A 104 0.81 -16.11 10.60
C ALA A 104 -0.71 -16.29 10.66
N LYS A 105 -1.47 -15.45 9.96
CA LYS A 105 -2.95 -15.53 9.92
C LYS A 105 -3.40 -16.85 9.30
N HIS A 106 -2.78 -17.27 8.19
CA HIS A 106 -3.11 -18.52 7.52
C HIS A 106 -2.78 -19.74 8.40
N TYR A 107 -1.62 -19.73 9.07
CA TYR A 107 -1.22 -20.80 9.99
C TYR A 107 -2.21 -20.94 11.15
N ILE A 108 -2.58 -19.84 11.80
CA ILE A 108 -3.53 -19.87 12.92
C ILE A 108 -4.90 -20.35 12.43
N HIS A 109 -5.39 -19.84 11.30
CA HIS A 109 -6.70 -20.22 10.77
C HIS A 109 -6.79 -21.72 10.40
N GLN A 110 -5.71 -22.31 9.86
CA GLN A 110 -5.70 -23.71 9.45
C GLN A 110 -5.53 -24.70 10.62
N TYR A 111 -4.65 -24.39 11.58
CA TYR A 111 -4.28 -25.33 12.65
C TYR A 111 -4.98 -25.06 13.99
N TYR A 112 -5.38 -23.81 14.24
CA TYR A 112 -6.04 -23.36 15.46
C TYR A 112 -7.22 -22.43 15.14
N PRO A 113 -8.25 -22.93 14.43
CA PRO A 113 -9.39 -22.11 14.05
C PRO A 113 -10.14 -21.61 15.29
N TYR A 114 -10.57 -20.36 15.25
CA TYR A 114 -11.45 -19.80 16.25
C TYR A 114 -12.91 -20.23 15.96
N ASP A 115 -13.76 -20.30 16.99
CA ASP A 115 -15.16 -20.72 16.83
C ASP A 115 -15.93 -19.85 15.81
N ASN A 116 -15.59 -18.57 15.72
CA ASN A 116 -16.18 -17.65 14.74
C ASN A 116 -15.80 -18.02 13.30
N ASP A 117 -14.59 -18.51 13.06
CA ASP A 117 -14.10 -18.93 11.75
C ASP A 117 -14.81 -20.22 11.32
N ILE A 118 -14.98 -21.18 12.23
CA ILE A 118 -15.68 -22.44 11.98
C ILE A 118 -17.14 -22.19 11.57
N ILE A 119 -17.86 -21.32 12.30
CA ILE A 119 -19.27 -20.99 11.98
C ILE A 119 -19.37 -20.38 10.58
N ARG A 120 -18.43 -19.50 10.20
CA ARG A 120 -18.40 -18.89 8.87
C ARG A 120 -18.17 -19.92 7.78
N GLU A 121 -17.25 -20.86 7.98
CA GLU A 121 -17.03 -21.94 7.02
C GLU A 121 -18.28 -22.82 6.85
N ILE A 122 -18.96 -23.16 7.94
CA ILE A 122 -20.21 -23.93 7.91
C ILE A 122 -21.30 -23.20 7.12
N GLU A 123 -21.47 -21.89 7.36
CA GLU A 123 -22.44 -21.07 6.64
C GLU A 123 -22.15 -21.01 5.14
N LEU A 124 -20.87 -20.81 4.77
CA LEU A 124 -20.43 -20.77 3.38
C LEU A 124 -20.68 -22.11 2.66
N VAL A 125 -20.39 -23.24 3.33
CA VAL A 125 -20.65 -24.58 2.79
C VAL A 125 -22.15 -24.84 2.63
N LYS A 126 -22.97 -24.42 3.60
CA LYS A 126 -24.43 -24.62 3.56
C LYS A 126 -25.09 -23.81 2.43
N ASN A 127 -24.71 -22.54 2.26
CA ASN A 127 -25.22 -21.71 1.16
C ASN A 127 -24.90 -22.32 -0.20
N LYS A 128 -23.68 -22.83 -0.39
CA LYS A 128 -23.27 -23.49 -1.64
C LYS A 128 -24.05 -24.77 -1.97
N LYS A 129 -24.65 -25.43 -0.97
CA LYS A 129 -25.47 -26.65 -1.17
C LYS A 129 -26.93 -26.33 -1.49
N SER A 130 -27.36 -25.08 -1.26
CA SER A 130 -28.73 -24.64 -1.52
C SER A 130 -28.93 -24.03 -2.91
N GLU A 131 -27.84 -23.75 -3.64
CA GLU A 131 -27.82 -23.44 -5.07
C GLU A 131 -27.59 -24.72 -5.89
#